data_AF-A0A7J2S7R3-F1
#
_entry.id   AF-A0A7J2S7R3-F1
#
_cell.length_a   1.000
_cell.length_b   1.000
_cell.length_c   1.000
_cell.angle_alpha   90.00
_cell.angle_beta   90.00
_cell.angle_gamma   90.00
#
_symmetry.space_group_name_H-M   'P 1'
#
loop_
_entity.id
_entity.type
_entity.pdbx_description
1 polymer ?
#
loop_
_entity_poly.entity_id
_entity_poly.type
_entity_poly.pdbx_seq_one_letter_code
_entity_poly.pdbx_strand_id
1 'polypeptide(L)'
;MNEKIVLDKNSFMALASENRIKLLKKLDERRMTITELSRELKISKPAILKHLTKLIDAGLVKKNEGERKWVYYSLTLKGKHILHPERTKITLLLSTSLISMAGAIASLWKYFNEKIIYTADETVKTNVYGNTSKVSNEIISRNSDFLQFSIILWIVSISLIIIAIYIWRNRNKNNFIPKNKQKILEV
;
A
#
# COMPACT_ATOMS: atom_id res chain seq x y z
N MET A 1 10.24 7.03 13.84
CA MET A 1 10.97 6.86 12.55
C MET A 1 10.82 8.16 11.79
N ASN A 2 11.82 9.05 11.88
CA ASN A 2 11.76 10.36 11.22
C ASN A 2 11.95 10.16 9.72
N GLU A 3 10.89 10.33 8.95
CA GLU A 3 10.99 10.33 7.48
C GLU A 3 11.70 11.61 7.04
N LYS A 4 12.98 11.46 6.72
CA LYS A 4 13.75 12.48 6.04
C LYS A 4 13.31 12.46 4.58
N ILE A 5 12.30 13.26 4.24
CA ILE A 5 11.93 13.52 2.85
C ILE A 5 13.16 14.20 2.22
N VAL A 6 13.92 13.48 1.41
CA VAL A 6 15.03 14.06 0.64
C VAL A 6 14.39 14.86 -0.50
N LEU A 7 13.94 16.07 -0.17
CA LEU A 7 13.52 17.05 -1.16
C LEU A 7 14.76 17.56 -1.89
N ASP A 8 14.78 17.40 -3.21
CA ASP A 8 15.79 18.11 -4.01
C ASP A 8 15.60 19.63 -3.85
N LYS A 9 16.70 20.37 -4.06
CA LYS A 9 16.72 21.83 -3.94
C LYS A 9 15.61 22.49 -4.78
N ASN A 10 15.35 21.98 -5.98
CA ASN A 10 14.37 22.54 -6.91
C ASN A 10 12.94 22.38 -6.40
N SER A 11 12.63 21.24 -5.80
CA SER A 11 11.34 20.89 -5.21
C SER A 11 11.09 21.71 -3.96
N PHE A 12 12.12 21.89 -3.11
CA PHE A 12 12.04 22.76 -1.95
C PHE A 12 11.78 24.22 -2.37
N MET A 13 12.54 24.74 -3.33
CA MET A 13 12.34 26.09 -3.86
C MET A 13 10.97 26.24 -4.54
N ALA A 14 10.48 25.20 -5.22
CA ALA A 14 9.15 25.20 -5.83
C ALA A 14 8.03 25.19 -4.77
N LEU A 15 8.25 24.61 -3.60
CA LEU A 15 7.27 24.61 -2.50
C LEU A 15 7.36 25.86 -1.61
N ALA A 16 8.46 26.60 -1.62
CA ALA A 16 8.64 27.81 -0.81
C ALA A 16 7.66 28.97 -1.12
N SER A 17 6.76 28.83 -2.09
CA SER A 17 5.74 29.84 -2.40
C SER A 17 4.35 29.33 -2.06
N GLU A 18 3.63 30.13 -1.29
CA GLU A 18 2.26 29.84 -0.88
C GLU A 18 1.31 29.63 -2.08
N ASN A 19 1.42 30.47 -3.12
CA ASN A 19 0.61 30.33 -4.34
C ASN A 19 0.88 29.00 -5.07
N ARG A 20 2.13 28.52 -5.07
CA ARG A 20 2.49 27.22 -5.67
C ARG A 20 1.95 26.06 -4.86
N ILE A 21 1.95 26.16 -3.52
CA ILE A 21 1.30 25.17 -2.66
C ILE A 21 -0.21 25.14 -2.90
N LYS A 22 -0.87 26.29 -3.01
CA LYS A 22 -2.31 26.39 -3.31
C LYS A 22 -2.64 25.74 -4.66
N LEU A 23 -1.81 25.98 -5.69
CA LEU A 23 -1.92 25.32 -6.99
C LEU A 23 -1.81 23.79 -6.87
N LEU A 24 -0.80 23.29 -6.15
CA LEU A 24 -0.63 21.85 -5.94
C LEU A 24 -1.83 21.21 -5.24
N LYS A 25 -2.38 21.86 -4.20
CA LYS A 25 -3.59 21.38 -3.51
C LYS A 25 -4.79 21.31 -4.45
N LYS A 26 -4.99 22.31 -5.31
CA LYS A 26 -6.07 22.30 -6.30
C LYS A 26 -5.91 21.21 -7.36
N LEU A 27 -4.69 20.99 -7.81
CA LEU A 27 -4.37 19.92 -8.77
C LEU A 27 -4.43 18.51 -8.16
N ASP A 28 -4.39 18.39 -6.83
CA ASP A 28 -4.60 17.13 -6.12
C ASP A 28 -6.08 16.70 -6.09
N GLU A 29 -6.99 17.66 -6.03
CA GLU A 29 -8.44 17.40 -6.10
C GLU A 29 -8.83 16.87 -7.48
N ARG A 30 -8.42 17.56 -8.55
CA ARG A 30 -8.68 17.18 -9.95
C ARG A 30 -7.69 17.85 -10.90
N ARG A 31 -7.56 17.28 -12.12
CA ARG A 31 -6.88 17.97 -13.23
C ARG A 31 -7.65 19.25 -13.60
N MET A 32 -6.93 20.35 -13.82
CA MET A 32 -7.51 21.66 -14.13
C MET A 32 -6.72 22.37 -15.23
N THR A 33 -7.40 23.26 -15.95
CA THR A 33 -6.81 24.19 -16.92
C THR A 33 -6.33 25.47 -16.24
N ILE A 34 -5.51 26.28 -16.93
CA ILE A 34 -5.05 27.59 -16.44
C ILE A 34 -6.24 28.51 -16.13
N THR A 35 -7.27 28.48 -16.97
CA THR A 35 -8.46 29.33 -16.80
C THR A 35 -9.25 28.94 -15.56
N GLU A 36 -9.39 27.64 -15.27
CA GLU A 36 -10.03 27.15 -14.04
C GLU A 36 -9.21 27.54 -12.80
N LEU A 37 -7.90 27.29 -12.81
CA LEU A 37 -7.01 27.66 -11.70
C LEU A 37 -7.02 29.18 -11.42
N SER A 38 -7.10 29.99 -12.48
CA SER A 38 -7.18 31.46 -12.39
C SER A 38 -8.45 31.92 -11.68
N ARG A 39 -9.59 31.30 -12.01
CA ARG A 39 -10.87 31.61 -11.35
C ARG A 39 -10.87 31.15 -9.90
N GLU A 40 -10.39 29.93 -9.63
CA GLU A 40 -10.41 29.36 -8.28
C GLU A 40 -9.46 30.07 -7.31
N LEU A 41 -8.26 30.45 -7.76
CA LEU A 41 -7.24 31.07 -6.90
C LEU A 41 -7.25 32.60 -6.94
N LYS A 42 -8.08 33.20 -7.80
CA LYS A 42 -8.11 34.66 -8.06
C LYS A 42 -6.74 35.24 -8.42
N ILE A 43 -5.92 34.45 -9.13
CA ILE A 43 -4.59 34.84 -9.64
C ILE A 43 -4.69 35.03 -11.15
N SER A 44 -3.95 36.00 -11.70
CA SER A 44 -3.91 36.22 -13.15
C SER A 44 -3.37 35.00 -13.90
N LYS A 45 -3.94 34.74 -15.10
CA LYS A 45 -3.50 33.65 -15.99
C LYS A 45 -1.97 33.63 -16.24
N PRO A 46 -1.29 34.75 -16.56
CA PRO A 46 0.16 34.75 -16.77
C PRO A 46 0.95 34.40 -15.50
N ALA A 47 0.49 34.83 -14.32
CA ALA A 47 1.13 34.47 -13.05
C ALA A 47 0.99 32.98 -12.74
N ILE A 48 -0.18 32.39 -13.02
CA ILE A 48 -0.38 30.93 -12.90
C ILE A 48 0.55 30.17 -13.85
N LEU A 49 0.66 30.60 -15.11
CA LEU A 49 1.57 29.97 -16.06
C LEU A 49 3.01 29.98 -15.52
N LYS A 50 3.49 31.13 -15.04
CA LYS A 50 4.83 31.27 -14.42
C LYS A 50 5.01 30.32 -13.22
N HIS A 51 3.99 30.18 -12.37
CA HIS A 51 4.03 29.26 -11.23
C HIS A 51 4.03 27.80 -11.67
N LEU A 52 3.23 27.43 -12.67
CA LEU A 52 3.16 26.08 -13.22
C LEU A 52 4.48 25.69 -13.89
N THR A 53 5.12 26.58 -14.64
CA THR A 53 6.44 26.31 -15.24
C THR A 53 7.45 25.91 -14.18
N LYS A 54 7.56 26.66 -13.07
CA LYS A 54 8.46 26.30 -11.96
C LYS A 54 8.10 24.97 -11.29
N LEU A 55 6.81 24.64 -11.21
CA LEU A 55 6.35 23.36 -10.67
C LEU A 55 6.65 22.18 -11.64
N ILE A 56 6.65 22.44 -12.94
CA ILE A 56 7.04 21.48 -13.98
C ILE A 56 8.55 21.27 -13.97
N ASP A 57 9.33 22.33 -13.85
CA ASP A 57 10.80 22.27 -13.75
C ASP A 57 11.25 21.46 -12.52
N ALA A 58 10.51 21.54 -11.42
CA ALA A 58 10.73 20.73 -10.22
C ALA A 58 10.18 19.28 -10.33
N GLY A 59 9.49 18.96 -11.42
CA GLY A 59 8.88 17.64 -11.67
C GLY A 59 7.66 17.34 -10.77
N LEU A 60 7.02 18.36 -10.20
CA LEU A 60 5.86 18.22 -9.30
C LEU A 60 4.52 18.20 -10.07
N VAL A 61 4.48 18.87 -11.21
CA VAL A 61 3.31 18.97 -12.09
C VAL A 61 3.69 18.53 -13.50
N LYS A 62 2.75 17.94 -14.21
CA LYS A 62 2.88 17.63 -15.64
C LYS A 62 1.77 18.31 -16.44
N LYS A 63 2.10 18.62 -17.68
CA LYS A 63 1.16 19.11 -18.69
C LYS A 63 0.58 17.90 -19.42
N ASN A 64 -0.74 17.78 -19.42
CA ASN A 64 -1.48 16.76 -20.15
C ASN A 64 -1.97 17.39 -21.46
N GLU A 65 -1.11 17.32 -22.47
CA GLU A 65 -1.48 17.63 -23.86
C GLU A 65 -2.15 16.38 -24.44
N GLY A 66 -3.45 16.44 -24.65
CA GLY A 66 -4.17 15.44 -25.44
C GLY A 66 -4.47 15.97 -26.83
N GLU A 67 -5.19 15.20 -27.62
CA GLU A 67 -5.69 15.60 -28.95
C GLU A 67 -6.67 16.79 -28.92
N ARG A 68 -7.08 17.24 -27.73
CA ARG A 68 -8.05 18.32 -27.54
C ARG A 68 -7.33 19.67 -27.41
N LYS A 69 -7.99 20.73 -27.86
CA LYS A 69 -7.54 22.14 -27.76
C LYS A 69 -7.19 22.60 -26.34
N TRP A 70 -7.71 21.93 -25.32
CA TRP A 70 -7.54 22.32 -23.91
C TRP A 70 -6.39 21.57 -23.24
N VAL A 71 -5.42 22.33 -22.74
CA VAL A 71 -4.32 21.80 -21.95
C VAL A 71 -4.73 21.72 -20.48
N TYR A 72 -4.65 20.51 -19.93
CA TYR A 72 -4.86 20.26 -18.51
C TYR A 72 -3.52 20.08 -17.79
N TYR A 73 -3.47 20.45 -16.51
CA TYR A 73 -2.34 20.21 -15.64
C TYR A 73 -2.76 19.18 -14.58
N SER A 74 -1.82 18.31 -14.20
CA SER A 74 -2.03 17.32 -13.14
C SER A 74 -0.76 17.10 -12.31
N LEU A 75 -0.92 16.60 -11.09
CA LEU A 75 0.20 16.22 -10.25
C LEU A 75 0.95 15.02 -10.83
N THR A 76 2.27 15.03 -10.69
CA THR A 76 3.11 13.86 -10.93
C THR A 76 3.09 12.91 -9.73
N LEU A 77 3.62 11.69 -9.89
CA LEU A 77 3.81 10.76 -8.77
C LEU A 77 4.68 11.37 -7.66
N LYS A 78 5.69 12.18 -8.04
CA LYS A 78 6.55 12.93 -7.12
C LYS A 78 5.77 14.01 -6.38
N GLY A 79 4.99 14.82 -7.10
CA GLY A 79 4.13 15.85 -6.50
C GLY A 79 3.12 15.28 -5.51
N LYS A 80 2.51 14.13 -5.86
CA LYS A 80 1.56 13.43 -4.99
C LYS A 80 2.21 12.85 -3.73
N HIS A 81 3.41 12.29 -3.84
CA HIS A 81 4.19 11.80 -2.70
C HIS A 81 4.54 12.90 -1.70
N ILE A 82 4.90 14.09 -2.19
CA ILE A 82 5.26 15.21 -1.32
C ILE A 82 4.03 15.79 -0.62
N LEU A 83 2.88 15.82 -1.29
CA LEU A 83 1.64 16.31 -0.69
C LEU A 83 1.01 15.30 0.29
N HIS A 84 1.14 14.00 0.01
CA HIS A 84 0.56 12.91 0.81
C HIS A 84 1.56 11.77 1.04
N PRO A 85 2.59 11.95 1.89
CA PRO A 85 3.57 10.90 2.18
C PRO A 85 2.94 9.69 2.89
N GLU A 86 1.76 9.83 3.49
CA GLU A 86 1.11 8.76 4.25
C GLU A 86 0.36 7.73 3.40
N ARG A 87 -0.11 8.09 2.19
CA ARG A 87 -0.91 7.17 1.35
C ARG A 87 -0.06 6.06 0.77
N THR A 88 1.18 6.36 0.42
CA THR A 88 2.07 5.40 -0.25
C THR A 88 2.62 4.36 0.70
N LYS A 89 2.81 4.70 1.98
CA LYS A 89 3.11 3.72 3.03
C LYS A 89 2.01 2.67 3.18
N ILE A 90 0.74 3.07 3.14
CA ILE A 90 -0.39 2.13 3.29
C ILE A 90 -0.43 1.15 2.11
N THR A 91 -0.32 1.65 0.88
CA THR A 91 -0.29 0.80 -0.32
C THR A 91 0.91 -0.15 -0.31
N LEU A 92 2.08 0.33 0.14
CA LEU A 92 3.28 -0.48 0.28
C LEU A 92 3.07 -1.61 1.30
N LEU A 93 2.59 -1.29 2.51
CA LEU A 93 2.31 -2.26 3.57
C LEU A 93 1.28 -3.32 3.15
N LEU A 94 0.23 -2.90 2.42
CA LEU A 94 -0.80 -3.81 1.93
C LEU A 94 -0.22 -4.77 0.87
N SER A 95 0.61 -4.26 -0.04
CA SER A 95 1.25 -5.08 -1.07
C SER A 95 2.20 -6.13 -0.47
N THR A 96 3.01 -5.76 0.52
CA THR A 96 3.92 -6.69 1.20
C THR A 96 3.19 -7.76 2.00
N SER A 97 2.04 -7.40 2.60
CA SER A 97 1.18 -8.35 3.31
C SER A 97 0.56 -9.38 2.35
N LEU A 98 0.03 -8.93 1.21
CA LEU A 98 -0.53 -9.81 0.19
C LEU A 98 0.52 -10.79 -0.39
N ILE A 99 1.74 -10.32 -0.63
CA ILE A 99 2.84 -11.16 -1.10
C ILE A 99 3.21 -12.22 -0.06
N SER A 100 3.32 -11.83 1.22
CA SER A 100 3.57 -12.77 2.32
C SER A 100 2.45 -13.80 2.46
N MET A 101 1.20 -13.38 2.30
CA MET A 101 0.03 -14.25 2.41
C MET A 101 -0.02 -15.26 1.26
N ALA A 102 0.28 -14.83 0.03
CA ALA A 102 0.38 -15.72 -1.13
C ALA A 102 1.49 -16.77 -0.96
N GLY A 103 2.65 -16.38 -0.42
CA GLY A 103 3.75 -17.32 -0.10
C GLY A 103 3.36 -18.36 0.95
N ALA A 104 2.60 -17.96 1.98
CA ALA A 104 2.09 -18.88 2.99
C ALA A 104 1.10 -19.89 2.39
N ILE A 105 0.18 -19.43 1.54
CA ILE A 105 -0.81 -20.28 0.85
C ILE A 105 -0.12 -21.30 -0.08
N ALA A 106 0.89 -20.87 -0.85
CA ALA A 106 1.66 -21.74 -1.73
C ALA A 106 2.44 -22.82 -0.94
N SER A 107 3.00 -22.44 0.21
CA SER A 107 3.68 -23.37 1.11
C SER A 107 2.72 -24.41 1.69
N LEU A 108 1.50 -23.99 2.03
CA LEU A 108 0.44 -24.88 2.49
C LEU A 108 0.00 -25.86 1.41
N TRP A 109 -0.14 -25.39 0.17
CA TRP A 109 -0.46 -26.25 -0.97
C TRP A 109 0.62 -27.31 -1.16
N LYS A 110 1.90 -26.92 -1.10
CA LYS A 110 3.01 -27.88 -1.19
C LYS A 110 2.92 -28.95 -0.10
N TYR A 111 2.60 -28.58 1.14
CA TYR A 111 2.43 -29.52 2.26
C TYR A 111 1.32 -30.56 2.01
N PHE A 112 0.19 -30.16 1.41
CA PHE A 112 -0.88 -31.11 1.10
C PHE A 112 -0.57 -32.04 -0.07
N ASN A 113 0.28 -31.61 -1.00
CA ASN A 113 0.68 -32.38 -2.17
C ASN A 113 1.93 -33.25 -1.94
N GLU A 114 2.68 -33.01 -0.86
CA GLU A 114 3.87 -33.80 -0.53
C GLU A 114 3.45 -35.18 0.01
N LYS A 115 3.90 -36.22 -0.69
CA LYS A 115 3.50 -37.61 -0.49
C LYS A 115 3.88 -38.09 0.92
N ILE A 116 2.95 -38.75 1.61
CA ILE A 116 3.22 -39.40 2.90
C ILE A 116 4.34 -40.42 2.69
N ILE A 117 5.44 -40.30 3.45
CA ILE A 117 6.49 -41.31 3.52
C ILE A 117 5.97 -42.40 4.46
N TYR A 118 5.65 -43.56 3.92
CA TYR A 118 5.31 -44.75 4.69
C TYR A 118 6.60 -45.44 5.12
N THR A 119 6.97 -45.34 6.39
CA THR A 119 7.98 -46.23 6.98
C THR A 119 7.27 -47.48 7.48
N ALA A 120 7.53 -48.62 6.83
CA ALA A 120 7.08 -49.92 7.34
C ALA A 120 7.98 -50.29 8.53
N ASP A 121 7.39 -50.38 9.72
CA ASP A 121 8.07 -50.98 10.86
C ASP A 121 7.72 -52.48 10.89
N GLU A 122 8.75 -53.32 10.73
CA GLU A 122 8.61 -54.76 10.66
C GLU A 122 8.70 -55.34 12.07
N THR A 123 7.55 -55.42 12.76
CA THR A 123 7.51 -56.04 14.09
C THR A 123 7.39 -57.56 13.96
N VAL A 124 8.40 -58.30 14.42
CA VAL A 124 8.40 -59.77 14.44
C VAL A 124 7.62 -60.23 15.68
N LYS A 125 6.41 -60.77 15.49
CA LYS A 125 5.65 -61.40 16.57
C LYS A 125 5.96 -62.90 16.58
N THR A 126 6.60 -63.37 17.66
CA THR A 126 6.78 -64.80 17.95
C THR A 126 5.60 -65.30 18.77
N ASN A 127 4.90 -66.33 18.29
CA ASN A 127 3.89 -67.03 19.10
C ASN A 127 4.54 -68.14 19.95
N VAL A 128 3.81 -68.64 20.94
CA VAL A 128 4.29 -69.61 21.96
C VAL A 128 4.79 -70.94 21.36
N TYR A 129 4.47 -71.23 20.09
CA TYR A 129 4.93 -72.40 19.33
C TYR A 129 6.19 -72.14 18.49
N GLY A 130 6.83 -70.97 18.60
CA GLY A 130 8.10 -70.66 17.93
C GLY A 130 7.96 -70.18 16.47
N ASN A 131 6.75 -69.98 15.96
CA ASN A 131 6.55 -69.46 14.61
C ASN A 131 6.62 -67.93 14.61
N THR A 132 7.50 -67.38 13.77
CA THR A 132 7.65 -65.94 13.57
C THR A 132 6.76 -65.46 12.42
N SER A 133 5.77 -64.64 12.73
CA SER A 133 4.99 -63.92 11.72
C SER A 133 5.54 -62.50 11.57
N LYS A 134 5.96 -62.13 10.36
CA LYS A 134 6.31 -60.74 10.02
C LYS A 134 5.01 -59.95 9.88
N VAL A 135 4.75 -59.07 10.84
CA VAL A 135 3.59 -58.17 10.80
C VAL A 135 4.11 -56.78 10.45
N SER A 136 3.89 -56.37 9.20
CA SER A 136 4.17 -55.02 8.72
C SER A 136 3.10 -54.07 9.22
N ASN A 137 3.46 -53.16 10.14
CA ASN A 137 2.56 -52.09 10.56
C ASN A 137 2.91 -50.81 9.78
N GLU A 138 1.94 -50.25 9.05
CA GLU A 138 2.09 -48.97 8.37
C GLU A 138 1.94 -47.83 9.39
N ILE A 139 3.05 -47.18 9.76
CA ILE A 139 3.04 -46.05 10.71
C ILE A 139 2.84 -44.75 9.92
N ILE A 140 1.68 -44.11 10.09
CA ILE A 140 1.40 -42.77 9.54
C ILE A 140 2.12 -41.74 10.42
N SER A 141 3.37 -41.42 10.07
CA SER A 141 4.10 -40.32 10.72
C SER A 141 3.81 -39.01 10.00
N ARG A 142 2.85 -38.23 10.52
CA ARG A 142 2.57 -36.87 10.03
C ARG A 142 3.46 -35.90 10.81
N ASN A 143 4.45 -35.33 10.13
CA ASN A 143 5.39 -34.38 10.72
C ASN A 143 4.65 -33.14 11.26
N SER A 144 4.51 -33.05 12.59
CA SER A 144 3.68 -32.07 13.32
C SER A 144 4.27 -30.66 13.32
N ASP A 145 5.57 -30.55 13.11
CA ASP A 145 6.30 -29.28 13.21
C ASP A 145 5.84 -28.30 12.12
N PHE A 146 5.56 -28.83 10.92
CA PHE A 146 5.12 -28.04 9.78
C PHE A 146 3.73 -27.40 10.00
N LEU A 147 2.83 -28.09 10.70
CA LEU A 147 1.49 -27.57 11.04
C LEU A 147 1.55 -26.44 12.07
N GLN A 148 2.46 -26.54 13.05
CA GLN A 148 2.61 -25.52 14.09
C GLN A 148 3.18 -24.22 13.51
N PHE A 149 4.19 -24.28 12.64
CA PHE A 149 4.73 -23.09 11.95
C PHE A 149 3.67 -22.38 11.11
N SER A 150 2.80 -23.15 10.45
CA SER A 150 1.71 -22.60 9.65
C SER A 150 0.71 -21.79 10.47
N ILE A 151 0.35 -22.26 11.67
CA ILE A 151 -0.62 -21.58 12.55
C ILE A 151 -0.03 -20.27 13.08
N ILE A 152 1.25 -20.28 13.47
CA ILE A 152 1.96 -19.10 13.97
C ILE A 152 2.03 -18.02 12.89
N LEU A 153 2.37 -18.39 11.64
CA LEU A 153 2.39 -17.46 10.51
C LEU A 153 1.02 -16.84 10.22
N TRP A 154 -0.05 -17.62 10.39
CA TRP A 154 -1.43 -17.15 10.20
C TRP A 154 -1.83 -16.10 11.24
N ILE A 155 -1.48 -16.31 12.51
CA ILE A 155 -1.74 -15.38 13.60
C ILE A 155 -0.99 -14.05 13.39
N VAL A 156 0.28 -14.13 12.96
CA VAL A 156 1.08 -12.94 12.66
C VAL A 156 0.46 -12.14 11.51
N SER A 157 0.01 -12.81 10.45
CA SER A 157 -0.68 -12.17 9.31
C SER A 157 -1.95 -11.43 9.74
N ILE A 158 -2.80 -12.07 10.55
CA ILE A 158 -4.04 -11.48 11.07
C ILE A 158 -3.74 -10.25 11.94
N SER A 159 -2.71 -10.33 12.79
CA SER A 159 -2.30 -9.20 13.64
C SER A 159 -1.90 -7.98 12.80
N LEU A 160 -1.14 -8.18 11.72
CA LEU A 160 -0.76 -7.11 10.78
C LEU A 160 -1.97 -6.49 10.07
N ILE A 161 -2.95 -7.30 9.68
CA ILE A 161 -4.20 -6.83 9.05
C ILE A 161 -5.01 -5.97 10.03
N ILE A 162 -5.15 -6.39 11.29
CA ILE A 162 -5.85 -5.63 12.33
C ILE A 162 -5.17 -4.28 12.58
N ILE A 163 -3.84 -4.26 12.67
CA ILE A 163 -3.06 -3.02 12.83
C ILE A 163 -3.28 -2.08 11.64
N ALA A 164 -3.30 -2.62 10.41
CA ALA A 164 -3.57 -1.83 9.21
C ALA A 164 -4.99 -1.21 9.23
N ILE A 165 -6.00 -1.99 9.63
CA ILE A 165 -7.39 -1.51 9.76
C ILE A 165 -7.52 -0.47 10.87
N TYR A 166 -6.85 -0.66 12.01
CA TYR A 166 -6.85 0.28 13.12
C TYR A 166 -6.28 1.65 12.70
N ILE A 167 -5.14 1.63 12.00
CA ILE A 167 -4.50 2.84 11.47
C ILE A 167 -5.42 3.52 10.44
N TRP A 168 -6.03 2.76 9.52
CA TRP A 168 -6.95 3.30 8.52
C TRP A 168 -8.17 3.98 9.15
N ARG A 169 -8.79 3.33 10.16
CA ARG A 169 -9.99 3.86 10.84
C ARG A 169 -9.69 5.10 11.68
N ASN A 170 -8.55 5.14 12.37
CA ASN A 170 -8.16 6.30 13.17
C ASN A 170 -7.80 7.52 12.28
N ARG A 171 -7.21 7.30 11.10
CA ARG A 171 -6.86 8.38 10.17
C ARG A 171 -8.06 9.01 9.44
N ASN A 172 -9.14 8.24 9.19
CA ASN A 172 -10.34 8.78 8.52
C ASN A 172 -11.06 9.86 9.36
N LYS A 173 -10.94 9.82 10.68
CA LYS A 173 -11.51 10.86 11.57
C LYS A 173 -10.83 12.23 11.41
N ASN A 174 -9.54 12.27 11.07
CA ASN A 174 -8.78 13.51 10.95
C ASN A 174 -8.90 14.19 9.57
N ASN A 175 -9.41 13.49 8.55
CA ASN A 175 -9.64 14.04 7.21
C ASN A 175 -11.03 14.68 7.02
N PHE A 176 -11.85 14.71 8.08
CA PHE A 176 -13.14 15.40 8.08
C PHE A 176 -12.93 16.88 8.44
N ILE A 177 -12.44 17.68 7.50
CA ILE A 177 -12.57 19.14 7.58
C ILE A 177 -14.03 19.46 7.19
N PRO A 178 -14.89 19.90 8.12
CA PRO A 178 -16.28 20.20 7.79
C PRO A 178 -16.33 21.37 6.81
N LYS A 179 -16.84 21.12 5.60
CA LYS A 179 -17.28 22.16 4.65
C LYS A 179 -18.55 22.85 5.18
N ASN A 180 -18.48 23.63 6.26
CA ASN A 180 -19.55 24.62 6.50
C ASN A 180 -19.22 25.65 7.59
N LYS A 181 -18.74 26.84 7.20
CA LYS A 181 -19.06 28.15 7.81
C LYS A 181 -18.70 29.29 6.83
N GLN A 182 -19.37 29.35 5.68
CA GLN A 182 -19.36 30.55 4.81
C GLN A 182 -20.77 31.09 4.54
N LYS A 183 -21.75 30.79 5.41
CA LYS A 183 -23.14 31.24 5.21
C LYS A 183 -23.76 31.95 6.41
N ILE A 184 -22.97 32.68 7.21
CA ILE A 184 -23.48 33.45 8.36
C ILE A 184 -22.88 34.87 8.42
N LEU A 185 -22.55 35.49 7.29
CA LEU A 185 -22.20 36.93 7.25
C LEU A 185 -22.95 37.71 6.17
N GLU A 186 -24.05 37.16 5.65
CA GLU A 186 -25.06 37.92 4.90
C GLU A 186 -26.41 37.68 5.55
N VAL A 187 -26.65 38.35 6.67
CA VAL A 187 -27.95 38.88 7.10
C VAL A 187 -27.69 40.24 7.72
#